data_AF-U3EY85-F1
#
_entry.id   AF-U3EY85-F1
#
_cell.length_a   1.000
_cell.length_b   1.000
_cell.length_c   1.000
_cell.angle_alpha   90.00
_cell.angle_beta   90.00
_cell.angle_gamma   90.00
#
_symmetry.space_group_name_H-M   'P 1'
#
loop_
_entity.id
_entity.type
_entity.pdbx_description
1 polymer ?
#
loop_
_entity_poly.entity_id
_entity_poly.type
_entity_poly.pdbx_seq_one_letter_code
_entity_poly.pdbx_strand_id
1 'polypeptide(L)'
;MFLLLPFDSLIVNLLGISLTVLFTLLLVFIIVPAIFGVSFGIRKLYMKTLLKIFAWATLRMERGAKEKNHQLYKPYTNGIIAKDPTSLEEEIKEIRRSGSSKALDNTPELALSDIFYFCRKGMETIMDDEVTERFSAEERESWNLLSRTNYNLHSISLRLTVLWGLGVLIRYCFLLPLRIALAFTGISLLVVGTTVVGYLPNGRFKEFMSKHVHLMCYRICVRALTAIITYHDRENRPRNGGICVANHTSPIDVIILASDGYYAMVGQVHGGLMGVIQRAMVKACPHVWFERSEVKDRHLVAKRLTEHVQDKSKLPILIFPEGTCINNTSVMMFKKGSFEIGATVYPVAIKYDPQFGDAFWNSSKYGMVTYLLRMMTSWAIVCSVWYLPPMTREGDEDAVQFANRVKSAIARQGGLVDLLWDGGLKREKVKDTFKEEQQKLYSKMIVGNHEDRSRS
;
A
#
# COMPACT_ATOMS: atom_id res chain seq x y z
N MET A 1 14.97 31.23 49.94
CA MET A 1 13.52 30.97 50.12
C MET A 1 12.81 31.65 48.96
N PHE A 2 12.61 30.92 47.85
CA PHE A 2 11.91 31.46 46.68
C PHE A 2 10.41 31.49 47.01
N LEU A 3 9.82 32.69 47.09
CA LEU A 3 8.37 32.86 47.18
C LEU A 3 7.75 32.41 45.85
N LEU A 4 7.08 31.25 45.85
CA LEU A 4 6.11 30.87 44.82
C LEU A 4 4.91 31.81 44.95
N LEU A 5 4.61 32.59 43.92
CA LEU A 5 3.45 33.47 43.91
C LEU A 5 2.15 32.63 43.84
N PRO A 6 1.04 33.05 44.47
CA PRO A 6 -0.23 32.32 44.43
C PRO A 6 -0.79 32.15 43.00
N PHE A 7 -0.40 33.02 42.07
CA PHE A 7 -0.71 32.88 40.63
C PHE A 7 -0.02 31.68 39.97
N ASP A 8 1.19 31.33 40.39
CA ASP A 8 1.90 30.14 39.89
C ASP A 8 1.16 28.86 40.33
N SER A 9 0.64 28.85 41.55
CA SER A 9 -0.17 27.73 42.07
C SER A 9 -1.50 27.57 41.32
N LEU A 10 -2.18 28.67 40.99
CA LEU A 10 -3.44 28.61 40.24
C LEU A 10 -3.23 28.15 38.79
N ILE A 11 -2.20 28.65 38.11
CA ILE A 11 -1.86 28.24 36.73
C ILE A 11 -1.46 26.77 36.71
N VAL A 12 -0.62 26.32 37.65
CA VAL A 12 -0.23 24.91 37.76
C VAL A 12 -1.43 24.02 38.08
N ASN A 13 -2.35 24.45 38.94
CA ASN A 13 -3.57 23.71 39.24
C ASN A 13 -4.53 23.65 38.05
N LEU A 14 -4.72 24.75 37.32
CA LEU A 14 -5.54 24.78 36.10
C LEU A 14 -4.93 23.94 34.98
N LEU A 15 -3.61 23.98 34.82
CA LEU A 15 -2.88 23.10 33.90
C LEU A 15 -3.02 21.64 34.33
N GLY A 16 -2.91 21.34 35.62
CA GLY A 16 -3.08 20.00 36.19
C GLY A 16 -4.49 19.45 35.98
N ILE A 17 -5.52 20.24 36.22
CA ILE A 17 -6.93 19.89 35.96
C ILE A 17 -7.15 19.70 34.45
N SER A 18 -6.65 20.61 33.61
CA SER A 18 -6.75 20.50 32.15
C SER A 18 -6.06 19.24 31.63
N LEU A 19 -4.88 18.90 32.16
CA LEU A 19 -4.13 17.70 31.79
C LEU A 19 -4.87 16.43 32.25
N THR A 20 -5.43 16.45 33.46
CA THR A 20 -6.20 15.34 34.02
C THR A 20 -7.47 15.10 33.21
N VAL A 21 -8.25 16.15 32.92
CA VAL A 21 -9.45 16.06 32.07
C VAL A 21 -9.07 15.56 30.68
N LEU A 22 -8.02 16.08 30.07
CA LEU A 22 -7.55 15.62 28.76
C LEU A 22 -7.16 14.13 28.79
N PHE A 23 -6.46 13.68 29.83
CA PHE A 23 -6.08 12.28 30.00
C PHE A 23 -7.29 11.37 30.25
N THR A 24 -8.25 11.81 31.06
CA THR A 24 -9.51 11.10 31.29
C THR A 24 -10.32 10.98 30.01
N LEU A 25 -10.42 12.05 29.20
CA LEU A 25 -11.09 12.01 27.90
C LEU A 25 -10.36 11.07 26.93
N LEU A 26 -9.02 11.10 26.89
CA LEU A 26 -8.20 10.16 26.12
C LEU A 26 -8.48 8.70 26.53
N LEU A 27 -8.50 8.44 27.83
CA LEU A 27 -8.72 7.10 28.37
C LEU A 27 -10.13 6.60 28.04
N VAL A 28 -11.16 7.41 28.31
CA VAL A 28 -12.57 7.04 28.12
C VAL A 28 -12.95 6.93 26.64
N PHE A 29 -12.49 7.84 25.78
CA PHE A 29 -12.93 7.88 24.38
C PHE A 29 -11.99 7.17 23.41
N ILE A 30 -10.74 6.88 23.80
CA ILE A 30 -9.74 6.30 22.91
C ILE A 30 -9.29 4.92 23.39
N ILE A 31 -8.85 4.79 24.66
CA ILE A 31 -8.29 3.55 25.21
C ILE A 31 -9.37 2.52 25.51
N VAL A 32 -10.41 2.89 26.26
CA VAL A 32 -11.50 1.98 26.64
C VAL A 32 -12.17 1.35 25.39
N PRO A 33 -12.54 2.13 24.34
CA PRO A 33 -13.11 1.53 23.13
C PRO A 33 -12.09 0.72 22.32
N ALA A 34 -10.78 0.96 22.47
CA ALA A 34 -9.75 0.12 21.85
C ALA A 34 -9.71 -1.27 22.48
N ILE A 35 -9.81 -1.36 23.81
CA ILE A 35 -9.88 -2.61 24.56
C ILE A 35 -11.10 -3.42 24.10
N PHE A 36 -12.29 -2.82 24.15
CA PHE A 36 -13.54 -3.52 23.82
C PHE A 36 -13.84 -3.63 22.32
N GLY A 37 -13.10 -2.93 21.46
CA GLY A 37 -13.35 -2.94 20.01
C GLY A 37 -14.61 -2.18 19.58
N VAL A 38 -15.12 -1.27 20.42
CA VAL A 38 -16.36 -0.50 20.17
C VAL A 38 -16.02 0.86 19.55
N SER A 39 -16.98 1.47 18.84
CA SER A 39 -16.89 2.84 18.33
C SER A 39 -18.15 3.64 18.65
N PHE A 40 -18.00 4.84 19.22
CA PHE A 40 -19.11 5.73 19.60
C PHE A 40 -19.77 6.48 18.42
N GLY A 41 -19.58 6.06 17.17
CA GLY A 41 -20.19 6.70 16.00
C GLY A 41 -19.63 8.08 15.60
N ILE A 42 -18.91 8.77 16.51
CA ILE A 42 -18.25 10.08 16.29
C ILE A 42 -17.41 10.09 15.01
N ARG A 43 -16.73 8.97 14.70
CA ARG A 43 -15.90 8.85 13.49
C ARG A 43 -16.71 8.95 12.19
N LYS A 44 -17.92 8.37 12.15
CA LYS A 44 -18.80 8.45 10.98
C LYS A 44 -19.27 9.89 10.76
N LEU A 45 -19.60 10.61 11.84
CA LEU A 45 -19.96 12.02 11.77
C LEU A 45 -18.79 12.88 11.28
N TYR A 46 -17.60 12.71 11.87
CA TYR A 46 -16.38 13.40 11.46
C TYR A 46 -16.06 13.18 9.97
N MET A 47 -16.12 11.93 9.49
CA MET A 47 -15.91 11.58 8.09
C MET A 47 -16.93 12.27 7.16
N LYS A 48 -18.23 12.21 7.50
CA LYS A 48 -19.28 12.88 6.72
C LYS A 48 -19.09 14.39 6.66
N THR A 49 -18.66 15.01 7.76
CA THR A 49 -18.36 16.44 7.80
C THR A 49 -17.16 16.78 6.90
N LEU A 50 -16.07 16.02 6.96
CA LEU A 50 -14.91 16.23 6.09
C LEU A 50 -15.27 16.12 4.60
N LEU A 51 -16.03 15.09 4.21
CA LEU A 51 -16.46 14.92 2.81
C LEU A 51 -17.28 16.11 2.32
N LYS A 52 -18.20 16.63 3.14
CA LYS A 52 -18.96 17.84 2.80
C LYS A 52 -18.04 19.05 2.61
N ILE A 53 -17.03 19.21 3.45
CA ILE A 53 -16.04 20.29 3.34
C ILE A 53 -15.20 20.13 2.06
N PHE A 54 -14.71 18.94 1.76
CA PHE A 54 -13.91 18.66 0.56
C PHE A 54 -14.71 18.88 -0.72
N ALA A 55 -15.96 18.40 -0.77
CA ALA A 55 -16.86 18.63 -1.89
C ALA A 55 -17.13 20.12 -2.11
N TRP A 56 -17.42 20.87 -1.04
CA TRP A 56 -17.60 22.31 -1.11
C TRP A 56 -16.34 23.04 -1.61
N ALA A 57 -15.17 22.68 -1.09
CA ALA A 57 -13.90 23.28 -1.48
C ALA A 57 -13.58 23.01 -2.96
N THR A 58 -13.82 21.79 -3.42
CA THR A 58 -13.62 21.34 -4.81
C THR A 58 -14.54 22.10 -5.77
N LEU A 59 -15.85 22.14 -5.50
CA LEU A 59 -16.81 22.91 -6.30
C LEU A 59 -16.45 24.40 -6.39
N ARG A 60 -15.88 24.96 -5.32
CA ARG A 60 -15.45 26.36 -5.30
C ARG A 60 -14.23 26.60 -6.18
N MET A 61 -13.26 25.67 -6.17
CA MET A 61 -12.12 25.72 -7.07
C MET A 61 -12.59 25.63 -8.52
N GLU A 62 -13.44 24.65 -8.84
CA GLU A 62 -14.01 24.46 -10.18
C GLU A 62 -14.68 25.72 -10.72
N ARG A 63 -15.50 26.38 -9.89
CA ARG A 63 -16.12 27.65 -10.27
C ARG A 63 -15.08 28.73 -10.55
N GLY A 64 -14.08 28.89 -9.67
CA GLY A 64 -13.03 29.89 -9.84
C GLY A 64 -12.14 29.65 -11.06
N ALA A 65 -11.94 28.40 -11.46
CA ALA A 65 -11.19 28.07 -12.67
C ALA A 65 -12.02 28.27 -13.95
N LYS A 66 -13.32 27.94 -13.91
CA LYS A 66 -14.26 28.29 -15.00
C LYS A 66 -14.31 29.80 -15.22
N GLU A 67 -14.39 30.59 -14.14
CA GLU A 67 -14.34 32.07 -14.20
C GLU A 67 -13.02 32.60 -14.82
N LYS A 68 -11.92 31.84 -14.70
CA LYS A 68 -10.59 32.23 -15.19
C LYS A 68 -10.17 31.53 -16.49
N ASN A 69 -11.06 30.79 -17.15
CA ASN A 69 -10.74 29.93 -18.31
C ASN A 69 -9.50 29.03 -18.09
N HIS A 70 -9.33 28.51 -16.87
CA HIS A 70 -8.20 27.65 -16.51
C HIS A 70 -8.66 26.20 -16.35
N GLN A 71 -7.88 25.25 -16.86
CA GLN A 71 -8.14 23.82 -16.63
C GLN A 71 -7.56 23.42 -15.26
N LEU A 72 -8.42 22.95 -14.35
CA LEU A 72 -8.01 22.52 -13.00
C LEU A 72 -7.39 21.14 -12.97
N TYR A 73 -7.94 20.23 -13.76
CA TYR A 73 -7.57 18.84 -13.84
C TYR A 73 -7.05 18.57 -15.25
N LYS A 74 -5.96 17.83 -15.35
CA LYS A 74 -5.59 17.24 -16.63
C LYS A 74 -6.65 16.21 -17.00
N PRO A 75 -7.15 16.18 -18.25
CA PRO A 75 -7.97 15.08 -18.70
C PRO A 75 -7.17 13.78 -18.55
N TYR A 76 -7.75 12.79 -17.87
CA TYR A 76 -7.16 11.45 -17.78
C TYR A 76 -7.34 10.76 -19.13
N THR A 77 -6.33 10.78 -19.98
CA THR A 77 -6.33 10.08 -21.27
C THR A 77 -5.59 8.76 -21.11
N ASN A 78 -6.31 7.71 -20.68
CA ASN A 78 -5.81 6.35 -20.89
C ASN A 78 -5.79 6.09 -22.40
N GLY A 79 -4.62 5.74 -22.94
CA GLY A 79 -4.46 5.40 -24.35
C GLY A 79 -4.67 6.59 -25.27
N ILE A 80 -3.76 7.58 -25.21
CA ILE A 80 -3.70 8.69 -26.20
C ILE A 80 -3.61 8.12 -27.63
N ILE A 81 -3.04 6.91 -27.76
CA ILE A 81 -2.96 6.17 -29.02
C ILE A 81 -3.88 4.96 -28.94
N ALA A 82 -4.85 4.89 -29.86
CA ALA A 82 -5.58 3.65 -30.12
C ALA A 82 -4.59 2.62 -30.71
N LYS A 83 -4.43 1.50 -30.02
CA LYS A 83 -3.58 0.38 -30.47
C LYS A 83 -4.47 -0.72 -31.04
N ASP A 84 -4.31 -0.99 -32.32
CA ASP A 84 -4.78 -2.25 -32.88
C ASP A 84 -3.76 -3.35 -32.51
N PRO A 85 -4.20 -4.56 -32.14
CA PRO A 85 -3.31 -5.67 -31.84
C PRO A 85 -2.72 -6.22 -33.14
N THR A 86 -1.75 -5.51 -33.71
CA THR A 86 -1.00 -5.94 -34.90
C THR A 86 0.33 -6.55 -34.49
N SER A 87 0.79 -7.53 -35.27
CA SER A 87 2.09 -8.16 -35.02
C SER A 87 3.24 -7.23 -35.42
N LEU A 88 4.41 -7.42 -34.80
CA LEU A 88 5.64 -6.67 -35.13
C LEU A 88 5.95 -6.73 -36.64
N GLU A 89 5.72 -7.89 -37.27
CA GLU A 89 5.96 -8.06 -38.70
C GLU A 89 5.00 -7.24 -39.57
N GLU A 90 3.73 -7.15 -39.19
CA GLU A 90 2.72 -6.39 -39.94
C GLU A 90 2.98 -4.90 -39.89
N GLU A 91 3.28 -4.36 -38.70
CA GLU A 91 3.57 -2.94 -38.53
C GLU A 91 4.83 -2.52 -39.28
N ILE A 92 5.88 -3.35 -39.26
CA ILE A 92 7.12 -3.06 -40.00
C ILE A 92 6.88 -3.15 -41.52
N LYS A 93 6.11 -4.15 -41.99
CA LYS A 93 5.73 -4.25 -43.41
C LYS A 93 4.91 -3.03 -43.86
N GLU A 94 4.02 -2.53 -43.03
CA GLU A 94 3.24 -1.31 -43.30
C GLU A 94 4.15 -0.07 -43.42
N ILE A 95 5.08 0.12 -42.48
CA ILE A 95 6.04 1.23 -42.52
C ILE A 95 6.88 1.17 -43.81
N ARG A 96 7.36 -0.02 -44.19
CA ARG A 96 8.11 -0.22 -45.44
C ARG A 96 7.27 0.09 -46.69
N ARG A 97 5.98 -0.27 -46.71
CA ARG A 97 5.05 0.06 -47.81
C ARG A 97 4.78 1.56 -47.92
N SER A 98 4.70 2.27 -46.79
CA SER A 98 4.43 3.71 -46.77
C SER A 98 5.59 4.56 -47.29
N GLY A 99 6.83 4.06 -47.17
CA GLY A 99 8.05 4.78 -47.55
C GLY A 99 8.58 4.50 -48.97
N SER A 100 8.04 3.52 -49.70
CA SER A 100 8.53 3.16 -51.05
C SER A 100 7.41 3.08 -52.08
N SER A 101 7.38 4.05 -53.00
CA SER A 101 6.58 3.97 -54.23
C SER A 101 7.33 3.17 -55.30
N LYS A 102 7.53 1.87 -55.07
CA LYS A 102 7.74 0.81 -56.08
C LYS A 102 8.21 -0.47 -55.39
N ALA A 103 7.72 -1.58 -55.95
CA ALA A 103 8.09 -2.95 -55.65
C ALA A 103 9.55 -3.08 -55.20
N LEU A 104 9.76 -3.49 -53.95
CA LEU A 104 11.06 -3.98 -53.50
C LEU A 104 10.86 -5.44 -53.08
N ASP A 105 11.75 -6.26 -53.60
CA ASP A 105 11.82 -7.71 -53.47
C ASP A 105 11.50 -8.23 -52.06
N ASN A 106 10.94 -9.44 -52.03
CA ASN A 106 10.74 -10.25 -50.82
C ASN A 106 12.07 -10.70 -50.17
N THR A 107 13.14 -9.92 -50.27
CA THR A 107 14.40 -10.21 -49.59
C THR A 107 14.27 -9.78 -48.13
N PRO A 108 14.49 -10.71 -47.18
CA PRO A 108 14.37 -10.41 -45.78
C PRO A 108 15.67 -9.72 -45.33
N GLU A 109 15.82 -8.45 -45.71
CA GLU A 109 16.96 -7.62 -45.36
C GLU A 109 16.56 -6.54 -44.34
N LEU A 110 17.56 -6.10 -43.57
CA LEU A 110 17.46 -5.00 -42.63
C LEU A 110 17.18 -3.71 -43.40
N ALA A 111 15.99 -3.11 -43.22
CA ALA A 111 15.68 -1.81 -43.80
C ALA A 111 15.93 -0.71 -42.76
N LEU A 112 16.61 0.37 -43.15
CA LEU A 112 16.88 1.50 -42.25
C LEU A 112 15.58 2.11 -41.70
N SER A 113 14.49 2.04 -42.46
CA SER A 113 13.16 2.51 -42.05
C SER A 113 12.57 1.75 -40.85
N ASP A 114 13.05 0.53 -40.55
CA ASP A 114 12.60 -0.23 -39.39
C ASP A 114 12.92 0.49 -38.06
N ILE A 115 13.89 1.41 -38.05
CA ILE A 115 14.20 2.22 -36.85
C ILE A 115 12.99 3.05 -36.42
N PHE A 116 12.15 3.51 -37.36
CA PHE A 116 10.98 4.32 -37.05
C PHE A 116 9.93 3.52 -36.27
N TYR A 117 9.81 2.21 -36.52
CA TYR A 117 8.98 1.32 -35.72
C TYR A 117 9.44 1.32 -34.25
N PHE A 118 10.73 1.08 -34.01
CA PHE A 118 11.26 1.03 -32.65
C PHE A 118 11.23 2.39 -31.94
N CYS A 119 11.49 3.49 -32.64
CA CYS A 119 11.32 4.84 -32.11
C CYS A 119 9.87 5.10 -31.71
N ARG A 120 8.91 4.75 -32.59
CA ARG A 120 7.47 4.86 -32.31
C ARG A 120 7.08 4.02 -31.09
N LYS A 121 7.45 2.73 -31.04
CA LYS A 121 7.16 1.85 -29.89
C LYS A 121 7.80 2.35 -28.60
N GLY A 122 9.01 2.92 -28.66
CA GLY A 122 9.66 3.56 -27.52
C GLY A 122 8.86 4.75 -27.00
N MET A 123 8.41 5.65 -27.88
CA MET A 123 7.56 6.78 -27.52
C MET A 123 6.19 6.33 -26.98
N GLU A 124 5.55 5.36 -27.62
CA GLU A 124 4.29 4.76 -27.17
C GLU A 124 4.42 4.16 -25.76
N THR A 125 5.51 3.46 -25.48
CA THR A 125 5.76 2.85 -24.16
C THR A 125 6.00 3.90 -23.08
N ILE A 126 6.64 5.02 -23.42
CA ILE A 126 6.83 6.15 -22.49
C ILE A 126 5.49 6.85 -22.22
N MET A 127 4.66 6.98 -23.25
CA MET A 127 3.38 7.69 -23.14
C MET A 127 2.31 6.85 -22.45
N ASP A 128 2.31 5.54 -22.65
CA ASP A 128 1.43 4.58 -21.97
C ASP A 128 2.17 3.83 -20.84
N ASP A 129 2.89 4.56 -19.99
CA ASP A 129 3.69 3.96 -18.92
C ASP A 129 2.81 3.37 -17.81
N GLU A 130 2.45 2.10 -17.96
CA GLU A 130 1.61 1.37 -17.00
C GLU A 130 2.33 1.01 -15.70
N VAL A 131 3.66 1.15 -15.62
CA VAL A 131 4.50 0.63 -14.54
C VAL A 131 4.98 1.74 -13.62
N THR A 132 5.66 2.77 -14.14
CA THR A 132 6.29 3.77 -13.25
C THR A 132 5.27 4.67 -12.57
N GLU A 133 4.13 4.93 -13.22
CA GLU A 133 3.01 5.66 -12.64
C GLU A 133 2.48 5.00 -11.36
N ARG A 134 2.55 3.68 -11.27
CA ARG A 134 2.10 2.89 -10.10
C ARG A 134 3.00 3.07 -8.88
N PHE A 135 4.19 3.65 -9.06
CA PHE A 135 5.09 4.05 -7.98
C PHE A 135 5.07 5.55 -7.69
N SER A 136 4.07 6.25 -8.24
CA SER A 136 3.79 7.65 -7.98
C SER A 136 2.46 7.80 -7.23
N ALA A 137 2.28 8.95 -6.57
CA ALA A 137 1.03 9.23 -5.88
C ALA A 137 -0.13 9.24 -6.88
N GLU A 138 -1.25 8.60 -6.52
CA GLU A 138 -2.48 8.59 -7.33
C GLU A 138 -2.97 10.03 -7.54
N GLU A 139 -3.20 10.41 -8.80
CA GLU A 139 -3.80 11.70 -9.17
C GLU A 139 -5.27 11.75 -8.72
N ARG A 140 -5.75 12.93 -8.33
CA ARG A 140 -7.04 13.08 -7.63
C ARG A 140 -7.89 14.17 -8.24
N GLU A 141 -9.19 13.88 -8.29
CA GLU A 141 -10.23 14.79 -8.78
C GLU A 141 -10.74 15.76 -7.70
N SER A 142 -10.37 15.61 -6.43
CA SER A 142 -10.86 16.47 -5.34
C SER A 142 -9.76 17.01 -4.44
N TRP A 143 -9.93 18.25 -3.98
CA TRP A 143 -9.00 18.87 -3.05
C TRP A 143 -9.42 18.66 -1.60
N ASN A 144 -8.49 18.10 -0.82
CA ASN A 144 -8.69 17.71 0.59
C ASN A 144 -8.05 18.68 1.59
N LEU A 145 -7.76 19.91 1.16
CA LEU A 145 -7.11 20.96 1.98
C LEU A 145 -5.70 20.58 2.49
N LEU A 146 -5.03 19.60 1.88
CA LEU A 146 -3.63 19.30 2.13
C LEU A 146 -2.76 19.94 1.03
N SER A 147 -1.72 20.68 1.43
CA SER A 147 -0.83 21.36 0.47
C SER A 147 -0.01 20.38 -0.35
N ARG A 148 0.32 19.23 0.22
CA ARG A 148 1.16 18.19 -0.42
C ARG A 148 0.44 17.35 -1.48
N THR A 149 -0.86 17.54 -1.63
CA THR A 149 -1.70 16.84 -2.62
C THR A 149 -2.33 17.83 -3.60
N ASN A 150 -1.83 19.08 -3.67
CA ASN A 150 -2.29 20.07 -4.62
C ASN A 150 -1.07 20.70 -5.32
N TYR A 151 -0.95 20.47 -6.63
CA TYR A 151 0.18 20.92 -7.43
C TYR A 151 -0.05 22.31 -8.06
N ASN A 152 -1.27 22.86 -8.01
CA ASN A 152 -1.64 24.14 -8.66
C ASN A 152 -2.15 25.15 -7.63
N LEU A 153 -1.26 25.60 -6.73
CA LEU A 153 -1.54 26.58 -5.67
C LEU A 153 -1.81 28.02 -6.18
N HIS A 154 -1.62 28.30 -7.48
CA HIS A 154 -1.56 29.68 -7.99
C HIS A 154 -2.89 30.45 -8.04
N SER A 155 -4.03 29.85 -7.69
CA SER A 155 -5.31 30.56 -7.77
C SER A 155 -6.34 30.22 -6.68
N ILE A 156 -5.88 30.00 -5.44
CA ILE A 156 -6.78 29.76 -4.30
C ILE A 156 -7.45 31.08 -3.85
N SER A 157 -8.78 31.08 -3.73
CA SER A 157 -9.53 32.23 -3.21
C SER A 157 -9.22 32.50 -1.72
N LEU A 158 -9.30 33.75 -1.25
CA LEU A 158 -9.04 34.14 0.15
C LEU A 158 -9.79 33.26 1.17
N ARG A 159 -11.07 32.95 0.91
CA ARG A 159 -11.89 32.09 1.79
C ARG A 159 -11.34 30.66 1.91
N LEU A 160 -10.86 30.09 0.80
CA LEU A 160 -10.23 28.78 0.78
C LEU A 160 -8.87 28.81 1.50
N THR A 161 -8.12 29.90 1.37
CA THR A 161 -6.86 30.10 2.10
C THR A 161 -7.09 30.17 3.62
N VAL A 162 -8.13 30.88 4.06
CA VAL A 162 -8.52 30.93 5.48
C VAL A 162 -8.92 29.54 5.98
N LEU A 163 -9.74 28.81 5.24
CA LEU A 163 -10.15 27.44 5.59
C LEU A 163 -8.94 26.48 5.65
N TRP A 164 -8.04 26.59 4.68
CA TRP A 164 -6.78 25.84 4.67
C TRP A 164 -5.91 26.18 5.88
N GLY A 165 -5.75 27.47 6.21
CA GLY A 165 -4.97 27.94 7.36
C GLY A 165 -5.54 27.43 8.69
N LEU A 166 -6.86 27.48 8.86
CA LEU A 166 -7.54 26.86 9.99
C LEU A 166 -7.30 25.35 10.03
N GLY A 167 -7.32 24.68 8.88
CA GLY A 167 -7.00 23.26 8.78
C GLY A 167 -5.55 22.93 9.14
N VAL A 168 -4.59 23.80 8.81
CA VAL A 168 -3.20 23.67 9.27
C VAL A 168 -3.14 23.80 10.80
N LEU A 169 -3.76 24.83 11.37
CA LEU A 169 -3.81 25.03 12.82
C LEU A 169 -4.37 23.79 13.53
N ILE A 170 -5.52 23.27 13.08
CA ILE A 170 -6.16 22.09 13.67
C ILE A 170 -5.23 20.87 13.57
N ARG A 171 -4.66 20.61 12.39
CA ARG A 171 -3.86 19.41 12.15
C ARG A 171 -2.55 19.41 12.92
N TYR A 172 -1.87 20.55 13.01
CA TYR A 172 -0.53 20.62 13.59
C TYR A 172 -0.53 20.98 15.08
N CYS A 173 -1.46 21.81 15.55
CA CYS A 173 -1.51 22.22 16.96
C CYS A 173 -2.33 21.25 17.84
N PHE A 174 -3.30 20.53 17.26
CA PHE A 174 -4.19 19.65 18.04
C PHE A 174 -4.07 18.18 17.63
N LEU A 175 -4.28 17.84 16.35
CA LEU A 175 -4.29 16.45 15.92
C LEU A 175 -2.91 15.80 16.00
N LEU A 176 -1.86 16.46 15.52
CA LEU A 176 -0.52 15.88 15.49
C LEU A 176 0.03 15.57 16.89
N PRO A 177 0.00 16.49 17.89
CA PRO A 177 0.47 16.18 19.24
C PRO A 177 -0.31 15.02 19.88
N LEU A 178 -1.65 15.02 19.72
CA LEU A 178 -2.51 13.94 20.19
C LEU A 178 -2.11 12.59 19.57
N ARG A 179 -1.88 12.58 18.25
CA ARG A 179 -1.49 11.38 17.51
C ARG A 179 -0.10 10.86 17.89
N ILE A 180 0.86 11.76 18.11
CA ILE A 180 2.19 11.40 18.60
C ILE A 180 2.08 10.77 19.99
N ALA A 181 1.31 11.38 20.89
CA ALA A 181 1.07 10.82 22.23
C ALA A 181 0.44 9.42 22.16
N LEU A 182 -0.61 9.25 21.33
CA LEU A 182 -1.25 7.95 21.14
C LEU A 182 -0.32 6.89 20.53
N ALA A 183 0.50 7.27 19.55
CA ALA A 183 1.46 6.35 18.94
C ALA A 183 2.52 5.92 19.96
N PHE A 184 3.04 6.87 20.75
CA PHE A 184 3.98 6.58 21.82
C PHE A 184 3.37 5.65 22.87
N THR A 185 2.14 5.92 23.32
CA THR A 185 1.41 5.05 24.26
C THR A 185 1.19 3.66 23.67
N GLY A 186 0.70 3.55 22.43
CA GLY A 186 0.43 2.27 21.78
C GLY A 186 1.69 1.41 21.60
N ILE A 187 2.80 2.01 21.16
CA ILE A 187 4.08 1.31 20.98
C ILE A 187 4.68 0.92 22.34
N SER A 188 4.67 1.82 23.32
CA SER A 188 5.19 1.54 24.66
C SER A 188 4.41 0.41 25.33
N LEU A 189 3.07 0.44 25.27
CA LEU A 189 2.22 -0.64 25.77
C LEU A 189 2.43 -1.95 25.02
N LEU A 190 2.70 -1.91 23.71
CA LEU A 190 3.02 -3.12 22.95
C LEU A 190 4.32 -3.73 23.45
N VAL A 191 5.39 -2.94 23.59
CA VAL A 191 6.71 -3.42 24.04
C VAL A 191 6.64 -3.97 25.47
N VAL A 192 6.05 -3.22 26.39
CA VAL A 192 5.92 -3.63 27.80
C VAL A 192 4.99 -4.82 27.92
N GLY A 193 3.80 -4.75 27.33
CA GLY A 193 2.77 -5.80 27.43
C GLY A 193 3.24 -7.13 26.83
N THR A 194 3.86 -7.12 25.66
CA THR A 194 4.40 -8.35 25.06
C THR A 194 5.59 -8.91 25.84
N THR A 195 6.42 -8.06 26.43
CA THR A 195 7.49 -8.50 27.33
C THR A 195 6.93 -9.17 28.59
N VAL A 196 5.91 -8.58 29.22
CA VAL A 196 5.23 -9.15 30.40
C VAL A 196 4.59 -10.50 30.05
N VAL A 197 3.83 -10.57 28.95
CA VAL A 197 3.23 -11.82 28.47
C VAL A 197 4.29 -12.88 28.15
N GLY A 198 5.48 -12.46 27.72
CA GLY A 198 6.61 -13.34 27.46
C GLY A 198 7.08 -14.15 28.67
N TYR A 199 6.93 -13.61 29.88
CA TYR A 199 7.26 -14.32 31.13
C TYR A 199 6.22 -15.37 31.54
N LEU A 200 5.04 -15.38 30.91
CA LEU A 200 4.03 -16.39 31.18
C LEU A 200 4.44 -17.75 30.56
N PRO A 201 4.10 -18.86 31.23
CA PRO A 201 4.30 -20.20 30.67
C PRO A 201 3.47 -20.38 29.40
N ASN A 202 3.96 -21.21 28.47
CA ASN A 202 3.24 -21.49 27.24
C ASN A 202 1.93 -22.22 27.55
N GLY A 203 0.82 -21.73 26.98
CA GLY A 203 -0.50 -22.28 27.19
C GLY A 203 -1.60 -21.28 26.81
N ARG A 204 -2.85 -21.70 26.99
CA ARG A 204 -4.05 -20.94 26.58
C ARG A 204 -4.13 -19.54 27.18
N PHE A 205 -3.70 -19.37 28.43
CA PHE A 205 -3.73 -18.07 29.10
C PHE A 205 -2.74 -17.07 28.49
N LYS A 206 -1.51 -17.51 28.18
CA LYS A 206 -0.51 -16.69 27.49
C LYS A 206 -1.01 -16.28 26.11
N GLU A 207 -1.57 -17.20 25.34
CA GLU A 207 -2.14 -16.91 24.02
C GLU A 207 -3.31 -15.92 24.10
N PHE A 208 -4.22 -16.12 25.06
CA PHE A 208 -5.33 -15.20 25.30
C PHE A 208 -4.83 -13.80 25.64
N MET A 209 -3.90 -13.67 26.59
CA MET A 209 -3.30 -12.38 26.96
C MET A 209 -2.55 -11.74 25.78
N SER A 210 -1.73 -12.52 25.07
CA SER A 210 -0.98 -12.07 23.90
C SER A 210 -1.89 -11.50 22.83
N LYS A 211 -2.98 -12.20 22.50
CA LYS A 211 -4.00 -11.74 21.54
C LYS A 211 -4.62 -10.41 21.96
N HIS A 212 -5.02 -10.27 23.22
CA HIS A 212 -5.67 -9.04 23.71
C HIS A 212 -4.70 -7.86 23.75
N VAL A 213 -3.46 -8.07 24.23
CA VAL A 213 -2.42 -7.05 24.25
C VAL A 213 -2.11 -6.55 22.85
N HIS A 214 -1.86 -7.45 21.90
CA HIS A 214 -1.57 -7.09 20.51
C HIS A 214 -2.74 -6.32 19.88
N LEU A 215 -3.96 -6.86 19.93
CA LEU A 215 -5.14 -6.22 19.35
C LEU A 215 -5.37 -4.83 19.94
N MET A 216 -5.29 -4.68 21.26
CA MET A 216 -5.43 -3.38 21.93
C MET A 216 -4.39 -2.38 21.43
N CYS A 217 -3.11 -2.78 21.39
CA CYS A 217 -2.03 -1.88 21.00
C CYS A 217 -2.13 -1.49 19.52
N TYR A 218 -2.40 -2.44 18.62
CA TYR A 218 -2.63 -2.12 17.21
C TYR A 218 -3.80 -1.17 17.03
N ARG A 219 -4.91 -1.42 17.73
CA ARG A 219 -6.10 -0.56 17.76
C ARG A 219 -5.80 0.85 18.27
N ILE A 220 -4.85 1.03 19.18
CA ILE A 220 -4.37 2.36 19.60
C ILE A 220 -3.52 2.98 18.49
N CYS A 221 -2.61 2.22 17.87
CA CYS A 221 -1.78 2.69 16.76
C CYS A 221 -2.60 3.13 15.53
N VAL A 222 -3.63 2.39 15.12
CA VAL A 222 -4.52 2.85 14.03
C VAL A 222 -5.35 4.09 14.45
N ARG A 223 -5.72 4.22 15.72
CA ARG A 223 -6.35 5.44 16.25
C ARG A 223 -5.40 6.64 16.21
N ALA A 224 -4.10 6.43 16.42
CA ALA A 224 -3.07 7.46 16.26
C ALA A 224 -2.91 7.93 14.80
N LEU A 225 -3.42 7.20 13.81
CA LEU A 225 -3.51 7.67 12.42
C LEU A 225 -4.89 8.25 12.07
N THR A 226 -5.83 8.27 13.03
CA THR A 226 -7.25 8.50 12.76
C THR A 226 -7.74 7.60 11.62
N ALA A 227 -7.34 6.33 11.67
CA ALA A 227 -7.77 5.37 10.67
C ALA A 227 -9.26 5.04 10.88
N ILE A 228 -10.03 5.12 9.80
CA ILE A 228 -11.42 4.71 9.72
C ILE A 228 -11.45 3.54 8.74
N ILE A 229 -11.63 2.34 9.29
CA ILE A 229 -11.47 1.09 8.56
C ILE A 229 -12.82 0.38 8.53
N THR A 230 -13.30 0.07 7.33
CA THR A 230 -14.49 -0.76 7.14
C THR A 230 -14.04 -2.17 6.81
N TYR A 231 -14.43 -3.14 7.65
CA TYR A 231 -14.09 -4.54 7.43
C TYR A 231 -15.33 -5.27 6.91
N HIS A 232 -15.16 -5.93 5.77
CA HIS A 232 -16.20 -6.71 5.09
C HIS A 232 -15.89 -8.20 5.23
N ASP A 233 -16.96 -9.02 5.28
CA ASP A 233 -16.89 -10.49 5.16
C ASP A 233 -15.99 -11.17 6.22
N ARG A 234 -16.11 -10.73 7.47
CA ARG A 234 -15.25 -11.14 8.61
C ARG A 234 -15.27 -12.65 8.90
N GLU A 235 -16.27 -13.38 8.42
CA GLU A 235 -16.34 -14.83 8.46
C GLU A 235 -15.20 -15.52 7.69
N ASN A 236 -14.64 -14.85 6.69
CA ASN A 236 -13.51 -15.32 5.88
C ASN A 236 -12.13 -14.94 6.45
N ARG A 237 -12.08 -14.44 7.69
CA ARG A 237 -10.80 -14.06 8.30
C ARG A 237 -9.80 -15.21 8.30
N PRO A 238 -8.50 -14.90 8.13
CA PRO A 238 -7.45 -15.90 8.14
C PRO A 238 -7.45 -16.72 9.44
N ARG A 239 -7.29 -18.03 9.29
CA ARG A 239 -7.27 -18.99 10.40
C ARG A 239 -5.87 -19.59 10.56
N ASN A 240 -5.59 -20.11 11.75
CA ASN A 240 -4.32 -20.75 12.07
C ASN A 240 -3.95 -21.83 11.05
N GLY A 241 -2.64 -21.94 10.77
CA GLY A 241 -2.14 -22.85 9.75
C GLY A 241 -2.55 -22.49 8.32
N GLY A 242 -2.72 -21.20 8.03
CA GLY A 242 -2.87 -20.65 6.69
C GLY A 242 -2.08 -19.35 6.50
N ILE A 243 -2.16 -18.79 5.31
CA ILE A 243 -1.42 -17.58 4.91
C ILE A 243 -2.42 -16.50 4.49
N CYS A 244 -2.42 -15.39 5.21
CA CYS A 244 -3.10 -14.16 4.82
C CYS A 244 -2.29 -13.46 3.73
N VAL A 245 -2.87 -13.26 2.55
CA VAL A 245 -2.25 -12.57 1.42
C VAL A 245 -3.02 -11.31 1.12
N ALA A 246 -2.34 -10.17 1.09
CA ALA A 246 -2.97 -8.88 0.78
C ALA A 246 -2.18 -8.07 -0.25
N ASN A 247 -2.86 -7.20 -0.99
CA ASN A 247 -2.19 -6.13 -1.72
C ASN A 247 -1.54 -5.13 -0.75
N HIS A 248 -0.51 -4.42 -1.20
CA HIS A 248 0.36 -3.63 -0.33
C HIS A 248 0.53 -2.20 -0.84
N THR A 249 -0.09 -1.25 -0.15
CA THR A 249 0.05 0.19 -0.46
C THR A 249 0.96 0.91 0.53
N SER A 250 1.05 0.42 1.77
CA SER A 250 1.80 1.09 2.82
C SER A 250 2.27 0.16 3.94
N PRO A 251 3.39 0.47 4.64
CA PRO A 251 3.73 -0.20 5.89
C PRO A 251 2.63 -0.19 6.95
N ILE A 252 1.71 0.78 6.92
CA ILE A 252 0.58 0.82 7.88
C ILE A 252 -0.47 -0.26 7.60
N ASP A 253 -0.44 -0.92 6.44
CA ASP A 253 -1.32 -2.05 6.10
C ASP A 253 -1.22 -3.15 7.17
N VAL A 254 -0.02 -3.37 7.71
CA VAL A 254 0.25 -4.32 8.80
C VAL A 254 -0.63 -4.02 10.02
N ILE A 255 -0.61 -2.78 10.51
CA ILE A 255 -1.39 -2.40 11.71
C ILE A 255 -2.88 -2.26 11.41
N ILE A 256 -3.26 -1.95 10.17
CA ILE A 256 -4.65 -1.94 9.72
C ILE A 256 -5.23 -3.35 9.81
N LEU A 257 -4.57 -4.35 9.21
CA LEU A 257 -5.00 -5.74 9.28
C LEU A 257 -4.93 -6.28 10.72
N ALA A 258 -3.82 -6.04 11.42
CA ALA A 258 -3.60 -6.56 12.77
C ALA A 258 -4.46 -5.88 13.86
N SER A 259 -5.17 -4.80 13.54
CA SER A 259 -6.14 -4.21 14.48
C SER A 259 -7.49 -4.97 14.53
N ASP A 260 -7.70 -5.89 13.57
CA ASP A 260 -8.91 -6.71 13.44
C ASP A 260 -8.64 -8.22 13.43
N GLY A 261 -7.47 -8.64 12.91
CA GLY A 261 -6.97 -10.00 12.97
C GLY A 261 -5.75 -10.16 13.88
N TYR A 262 -5.31 -11.39 14.08
CA TYR A 262 -4.15 -11.71 14.92
C TYR A 262 -3.19 -12.60 14.13
N TYR A 263 -2.06 -12.02 13.72
CA TYR A 263 -1.18 -12.59 12.70
C TYR A 263 0.24 -12.80 13.22
N ALA A 264 0.87 -13.87 12.75
CA ALA A 264 2.32 -13.93 12.71
C ALA A 264 2.81 -13.08 11.54
N MET A 265 3.89 -12.33 11.74
CA MET A 265 4.44 -11.45 10.71
C MET A 265 5.73 -12.05 10.19
N VAL A 266 5.98 -11.83 8.90
CA VAL A 266 7.22 -12.20 8.24
C VAL A 266 7.95 -10.94 7.81
N GLY A 267 9.25 -10.86 8.06
CA GLY A 267 10.05 -9.77 7.55
C GLY A 267 11.53 -9.90 7.87
N GLN A 268 12.30 -8.89 7.48
CA GLN A 268 13.72 -8.82 7.81
C GLN A 268 13.91 -8.34 9.26
N VAL A 269 14.97 -8.79 9.93
CA VAL A 269 15.43 -8.22 11.20
C VAL A 269 15.92 -6.78 10.96
N HIS A 270 15.51 -5.86 11.83
CA HIS A 270 15.90 -4.46 11.83
C HIS A 270 16.62 -4.07 13.13
N GLY A 271 17.47 -3.03 13.05
CA GLY A 271 18.07 -2.39 14.22
C GLY A 271 17.18 -1.29 14.83
N GLY A 272 17.75 -0.53 15.77
CA GLY A 272 17.10 0.63 16.38
C GLY A 272 15.76 0.33 17.07
N LEU A 273 14.83 1.29 17.03
CA LEU A 273 13.50 1.15 17.64
C LEU A 273 12.70 -0.02 17.05
N MET A 274 12.79 -0.24 15.73
CA MET A 274 12.08 -1.35 15.09
C MET A 274 12.59 -2.70 15.60
N GLY A 275 13.90 -2.85 15.80
CA GLY A 275 14.47 -4.05 16.41
C GLY A 275 14.02 -4.28 17.85
N VAL A 276 13.85 -3.22 18.65
CA VAL A 276 13.28 -3.33 20.01
C VAL A 276 11.85 -3.86 19.96
N ILE A 277 11.03 -3.30 19.07
CA ILE A 277 9.64 -3.74 18.87
C ILE A 277 9.60 -5.22 18.42
N GLN A 278 10.38 -5.59 17.40
CA GLN A 278 10.46 -6.96 16.90
C GLN A 278 10.84 -7.95 18.00
N ARG A 279 11.88 -7.63 18.80
CA ARG A 279 12.32 -8.49 19.92
C ARG A 279 11.27 -8.62 21.00
N ALA A 280 10.53 -7.56 21.32
CA ALA A 280 9.46 -7.62 22.31
C ALA A 280 8.30 -8.51 21.85
N MET A 281 7.88 -8.34 20.58
CA MET A 281 6.76 -9.10 20.01
C MET A 281 7.03 -10.61 19.93
N VAL A 282 8.25 -11.02 19.59
CA VAL A 282 8.63 -12.44 19.50
C VAL A 282 8.49 -13.17 20.84
N LYS A 283 8.63 -12.45 21.97
CA LYS A 283 8.45 -13.05 23.32
C LYS A 283 7.01 -13.53 23.55
N ALA A 284 6.04 -12.85 22.93
CA ALA A 284 4.62 -13.10 23.16
C ALA A 284 3.97 -13.92 22.03
N CYS A 285 4.52 -13.90 20.82
CA CYS A 285 3.99 -14.60 19.65
C CYS A 285 5.12 -14.99 18.68
N PRO A 286 5.11 -16.17 18.06
CA PRO A 286 6.15 -16.62 17.14
C PRO A 286 6.08 -15.89 15.78
N HIS A 287 6.56 -14.65 15.73
CA HIS A 287 6.81 -13.94 14.47
C HIS A 287 8.08 -14.50 13.79
N VAL A 288 8.10 -14.49 12.46
CA VAL A 288 9.19 -15.06 11.66
C VAL A 288 10.05 -13.92 11.12
N TRP A 289 11.24 -13.74 11.68
CA TRP A 289 12.19 -12.73 11.21
C TRP A 289 13.40 -13.39 10.58
N PHE A 290 13.80 -12.90 9.40
CA PHE A 290 14.94 -13.39 8.65
C PHE A 290 16.10 -12.41 8.73
N GLU A 291 17.31 -12.93 8.83
CA GLU A 291 18.50 -12.12 8.61
C GLU A 291 18.65 -11.74 7.13
N ARG A 292 19.32 -10.63 6.84
CA ARG A 292 19.49 -10.16 5.45
C ARG A 292 20.19 -11.19 4.54
N SER A 293 21.09 -12.00 5.10
CA SER A 293 21.74 -13.13 4.43
C SER A 293 20.75 -14.24 4.11
N GLU A 294 19.90 -14.62 5.06
CA GLU A 294 18.91 -15.70 4.94
C GLU A 294 17.79 -15.39 3.96
N VAL A 295 17.39 -14.12 3.79
CA VAL A 295 16.34 -13.72 2.84
C VAL A 295 16.71 -14.10 1.40
N LYS A 296 18.00 -14.24 1.08
CA LYS A 296 18.46 -14.69 -0.24
C LYS A 296 18.29 -16.19 -0.46
N ASP A 297 18.25 -16.98 0.61
CA ASP A 297 18.03 -18.42 0.55
C ASP A 297 16.53 -18.75 0.51
N ARG A 298 16.02 -18.88 -0.72
CA ARG A 298 14.61 -19.20 -0.96
C ARG A 298 14.19 -20.53 -0.34
N HIS A 299 15.10 -21.51 -0.26
CA HIS A 299 14.79 -22.82 0.28
C HIS A 299 14.61 -22.76 1.79
N LEU A 300 15.51 -22.06 2.49
CA LEU A 300 15.39 -21.81 3.93
C LEU A 300 14.10 -21.05 4.27
N VAL A 301 13.77 -20.00 3.51
CA VAL A 301 12.53 -19.23 3.69
C VAL A 301 11.31 -20.12 3.51
N ALA A 302 11.24 -20.87 2.41
CA ALA A 302 10.13 -21.79 2.14
C ALA A 302 9.98 -22.82 3.26
N LYS A 303 11.08 -23.45 3.69
CA LYS A 303 11.09 -24.43 4.77
C LYS A 303 10.51 -23.87 6.08
N ARG A 304 10.99 -22.71 6.55
CA ARG A 304 10.49 -22.09 7.80
C ARG A 304 9.01 -21.72 7.71
N LEU A 305 8.56 -21.22 6.56
CA LEU A 305 7.14 -20.90 6.38
C LEU A 305 6.28 -22.17 6.35
N THR A 306 6.73 -23.24 5.70
CA THR A 306 6.06 -24.55 5.71
C THR A 306 5.95 -25.12 7.13
N GLU A 307 7.04 -25.15 7.89
CA GLU A 307 7.04 -25.61 9.29
C GLU A 307 6.11 -24.77 10.18
N HIS A 308 6.03 -23.45 9.95
CA HIS A 308 5.11 -22.59 10.68
C HIS A 308 3.65 -22.89 10.36
N VAL A 309 3.31 -23.13 9.09
CA VAL A 309 1.93 -23.38 8.64
C VAL A 309 1.43 -24.79 8.99
N GLN A 310 2.34 -25.76 9.07
CA GLN A 310 2.01 -27.12 9.52
C GLN A 310 1.62 -27.15 11.00
N ASP A 311 2.19 -26.27 11.81
CA ASP A 311 1.82 -26.12 13.22
C ASP A 311 0.52 -25.30 13.36
N LYS A 312 -0.60 -25.99 13.53
CA LYS A 312 -1.94 -25.38 13.67
C LYS A 312 -2.13 -24.59 14.97
N SER A 313 -1.21 -24.68 15.93
CA SER A 313 -1.22 -23.81 17.11
C SER A 313 -0.75 -22.39 16.78
N LYS A 314 0.04 -22.22 15.71
CA LYS A 314 0.59 -20.92 15.32
C LYS A 314 -0.42 -20.08 14.54
N LEU A 315 -0.28 -18.77 14.70
CA LEU A 315 -1.11 -17.79 14.02
C LEU A 315 -0.94 -17.83 12.50
N PRO A 316 -1.98 -17.45 11.73
CA PRO A 316 -1.84 -17.26 10.29
C PRO A 316 -0.72 -16.28 9.98
N ILE A 317 0.03 -16.57 8.93
CA ILE A 317 1.13 -15.70 8.48
C ILE A 317 0.55 -14.57 7.63
N LEU A 318 0.90 -13.32 7.92
CA LEU A 318 0.60 -12.18 7.04
C LEU A 318 1.73 -11.95 6.04
N ILE A 319 1.42 -12.00 4.74
CA ILE A 319 2.36 -11.78 3.63
C ILE A 319 1.77 -10.78 2.63
N PHE A 320 2.65 -9.89 2.14
CA PHE A 320 2.39 -8.97 1.05
C PHE A 320 3.24 -9.39 -0.16
N PRO A 321 2.74 -10.29 -1.02
CA PRO A 321 3.55 -10.95 -2.05
C PRO A 321 3.98 -10.04 -3.20
N GLU A 322 3.51 -8.79 -3.28
CA GLU A 322 4.04 -7.78 -4.22
C GLU A 322 5.52 -7.47 -3.94
N GLY A 323 5.98 -7.64 -2.70
CA GLY A 323 7.37 -7.39 -2.29
C GLY A 323 7.78 -5.92 -2.23
N THR A 324 6.85 -5.00 -2.53
CA THR A 324 7.01 -3.55 -2.41
C THR A 324 5.63 -2.92 -2.18
N CYS A 325 5.61 -1.68 -1.69
CA CYS A 325 4.40 -0.87 -1.73
C CYS A 325 4.15 -0.37 -3.15
N ILE A 326 2.89 -0.44 -3.58
CA ILE A 326 2.33 0.05 -4.85
C ILE A 326 1.27 1.10 -4.56
N ASN A 327 1.06 2.05 -5.46
CA ASN A 327 0.00 3.02 -5.26
C ASN A 327 -1.38 2.33 -5.27
N ASN A 328 -2.39 3.03 -4.76
CA ASN A 328 -3.72 2.50 -4.49
C ASN A 328 -4.57 2.25 -5.76
N THR A 329 -3.96 2.09 -6.93
CA THR A 329 -4.65 1.95 -8.23
C THR A 329 -4.51 0.57 -8.87
N SER A 330 -3.49 -0.20 -8.49
CA SER A 330 -3.15 -1.47 -9.12
C SER A 330 -2.62 -2.49 -8.12
N VAL A 331 -2.59 -3.75 -8.52
CA VAL A 331 -1.86 -4.82 -7.85
C VAL A 331 -0.78 -5.34 -8.80
N MET A 332 0.47 -5.38 -8.33
CA MET A 332 1.58 -5.92 -9.12
C MET A 332 1.64 -7.45 -9.05
N MET A 333 2.50 -8.04 -9.88
CA MET A 333 2.75 -9.48 -9.87
C MET A 333 3.12 -9.98 -8.46
N PHE A 334 2.41 -11.01 -8.02
CA PHE A 334 2.70 -11.69 -6.76
C PHE A 334 3.89 -12.63 -6.92
N LYS A 335 4.82 -12.56 -5.98
CA LYS A 335 5.95 -13.50 -5.91
C LYS A 335 5.42 -14.89 -5.53
N LYS A 336 5.77 -15.90 -6.32
CA LYS A 336 5.29 -17.28 -6.16
C LYS A 336 5.68 -17.99 -4.85
N GLY A 337 6.70 -17.52 -4.13
CA GLY A 337 7.30 -18.25 -3.01
C GLY A 337 6.31 -18.63 -1.89
N SER A 338 5.35 -17.76 -1.55
CA SER A 338 4.31 -18.08 -0.56
C SER A 338 3.27 -19.09 -1.06
N PHE A 339 3.16 -19.27 -2.37
CA PHE A 339 2.18 -20.15 -3.03
C PHE A 339 2.74 -21.55 -3.30
N GLU A 340 4.05 -21.77 -3.09
CA GLU A 340 4.70 -23.08 -3.18
C GLU A 340 4.50 -23.94 -1.91
N ILE A 341 4.11 -23.34 -0.78
CA ILE A 341 4.01 -23.97 0.55
C ILE A 341 2.84 -24.98 0.66
N GLY A 342 1.87 -24.95 -0.26
CA GLY A 342 0.70 -25.84 -0.23
C GLY A 342 -0.30 -25.53 0.89
N ALA A 343 -0.23 -24.33 1.46
CA ALA A 343 -1.13 -23.85 2.51
C ALA A 343 -2.44 -23.28 1.95
N THR A 344 -3.49 -23.25 2.77
CA THR A 344 -4.68 -22.43 2.50
C THR A 344 -4.29 -20.95 2.53
N VAL A 345 -4.56 -20.27 1.42
CA VAL A 345 -4.39 -18.83 1.28
C VAL A 345 -5.71 -18.13 1.60
N TYR A 346 -5.65 -17.07 2.39
CA TYR A 346 -6.77 -16.20 2.71
C TYR A 346 -6.52 -14.84 2.03
N PRO A 347 -7.14 -14.59 0.87
CA PRO A 347 -6.93 -13.35 0.14
C PRO A 347 -7.62 -12.20 0.85
N VAL A 348 -6.98 -11.03 0.86
CA VAL A 348 -7.50 -9.81 1.47
C VAL A 348 -7.25 -8.64 0.54
N ALA A 349 -8.32 -7.91 0.19
CA ALA A 349 -8.20 -6.67 -0.55
C ALA A 349 -8.23 -5.48 0.40
N ILE A 350 -7.31 -4.55 0.23
CA ILE A 350 -7.27 -3.26 0.93
C ILE A 350 -7.38 -2.15 -0.12
N LYS A 351 -8.35 -1.25 0.05
CA LYS A 351 -8.49 -0.05 -0.78
C LYS A 351 -8.60 1.18 0.09
N TYR A 352 -7.73 2.14 -0.13
CA TYR A 352 -7.78 3.45 0.51
C TYR A 352 -8.72 4.39 -0.25
N ASP A 353 -9.38 5.29 0.47
CA ASP A 353 -10.17 6.36 -0.14
C ASP A 353 -9.26 7.54 -0.52
N PRO A 354 -9.07 7.80 -1.82
CA PRO A 354 -8.22 8.89 -2.28
C PRO A 354 -8.82 10.28 -2.04
N GLN A 355 -9.94 10.43 -1.34
CA GLN A 355 -10.40 11.75 -0.92
C GLN A 355 -9.68 12.24 0.36
N PHE A 356 -9.16 11.33 1.21
CA PHE A 356 -8.66 11.71 2.54
C PHE A 356 -7.14 11.93 2.64
N GLY A 357 -6.39 11.41 1.67
CA GLY A 357 -4.94 11.56 1.59
C GLY A 357 -4.28 10.40 0.85
N ASP A 358 -3.03 10.59 0.44
CA ASP A 358 -2.25 9.56 -0.23
C ASP A 358 -1.60 8.66 0.82
N ALA A 359 -2.09 7.41 0.90
CA ALA A 359 -1.55 6.41 1.81
C ALA A 359 -0.28 5.75 1.25
N PHE A 360 0.01 5.87 -0.04
CA PHE A 360 1.12 5.18 -0.68
C PHE A 360 2.47 5.60 -0.07
N TRP A 361 3.27 4.60 0.31
CA TRP A 361 4.63 4.85 0.75
C TRP A 361 5.63 4.74 -0.40
N ASN A 362 5.98 5.90 -0.97
CA ASN A 362 7.13 5.98 -1.87
C ASN A 362 8.45 5.94 -1.09
N SER A 363 8.97 4.73 -0.88
CA SER A 363 10.27 4.47 -0.23
C SER A 363 11.46 5.18 -0.87
N SER A 364 11.39 5.53 -2.17
CA SER A 364 12.47 6.22 -2.89
C SER A 364 12.49 7.72 -2.59
N LYS A 365 11.37 8.28 -2.10
CA LYS A 365 11.22 9.72 -1.83
C LYS A 365 11.18 10.04 -0.34
N TYR A 366 10.63 9.15 0.48
CA TYR A 366 10.39 9.41 1.90
C TYR A 366 10.90 8.28 2.78
N GLY A 367 11.71 8.63 3.78
CA GLY A 367 12.00 7.73 4.90
C GLY A 367 10.75 7.45 5.75
N MET A 368 10.80 6.40 6.56
CA MET A 368 9.64 5.93 7.34
C MET A 368 9.08 7.00 8.28
N VAL A 369 9.95 7.72 9.00
CA VAL A 369 9.52 8.78 9.95
C VAL A 369 8.80 9.91 9.22
N THR A 370 9.39 10.43 8.14
CA THR A 370 8.76 11.48 7.31
C THR A 370 7.42 11.03 6.74
N TYR A 371 7.34 9.78 6.28
CA TYR A 371 6.09 9.19 5.83
C TYR A 371 5.04 9.12 6.94
N LEU A 372 5.39 8.62 8.13
CA LEU A 372 4.47 8.52 9.26
C LEU A 372 3.99 9.91 9.71
N LEU A 373 4.87 10.91 9.74
CA LEU A 373 4.47 12.30 10.01
C LEU A 373 3.51 12.84 8.95
N ARG A 374 3.68 12.48 7.67
CA ARG A 374 2.69 12.81 6.63
C ARG A 374 1.34 12.16 6.98
N MET A 375 1.30 10.87 7.32
CA MET A 375 0.05 10.20 7.69
C MET A 375 -0.60 10.82 8.94
N MET A 376 0.19 11.09 9.97
CA MET A 376 -0.25 11.74 11.21
C MET A 376 -0.65 13.20 11.05
N THR A 377 -0.38 13.83 9.91
CA THR A 377 -0.85 15.19 9.59
C THR A 377 -1.95 15.19 8.52
N SER A 378 -2.44 14.01 8.08
CA SER A 378 -3.64 13.90 7.24
C SER A 378 -4.91 14.17 8.05
N TRP A 379 -6.05 14.43 7.41
CA TRP A 379 -7.31 14.58 8.14
C TRP A 379 -7.79 13.27 8.76
N ALA A 380 -7.70 12.19 8.00
CA ALA A 380 -7.94 10.81 8.41
C ALA A 380 -7.25 9.88 7.41
N ILE A 381 -7.16 8.59 7.75
CA ILE A 381 -6.83 7.54 6.80
C ILE A 381 -8.07 6.67 6.67
N VAL A 382 -8.72 6.69 5.52
CA VAL A 382 -9.97 5.95 5.30
C VAL A 382 -9.68 4.81 4.34
N CYS A 383 -10.07 3.60 4.71
CA CYS A 383 -9.90 2.43 3.86
C CYS A 383 -10.97 1.37 4.14
N SER A 384 -11.14 0.49 3.17
CA SER A 384 -11.94 -0.72 3.28
C SER A 384 -11.05 -1.95 3.14
N VAL A 385 -11.36 -2.97 3.94
CA VAL A 385 -10.68 -4.25 3.98
C VAL A 385 -11.71 -5.33 3.73
N TRP A 386 -11.54 -6.12 2.67
CA TRP A 386 -12.40 -7.26 2.35
C TRP A 386 -11.65 -8.55 2.60
N TYR A 387 -12.22 -9.42 3.42
CA TYR A 387 -11.72 -10.79 3.60
C TYR A 387 -12.41 -11.69 2.56
N LEU A 388 -11.66 -12.15 1.56
CA LEU A 388 -12.20 -13.00 0.50
C LEU A 388 -12.25 -14.47 0.96
N PRO A 389 -13.11 -15.31 0.35
CA PRO A 389 -13.13 -16.75 0.63
C PRO A 389 -11.74 -17.39 0.53
N PRO A 390 -11.41 -18.36 1.40
CA PRO A 390 -10.13 -19.04 1.37
C PRO A 390 -9.94 -19.79 0.05
N MET A 391 -8.70 -19.82 -0.43
CA MET A 391 -8.30 -20.46 -1.67
C MET A 391 -7.19 -21.47 -1.40
N THR A 392 -7.27 -22.61 -2.07
CA THR A 392 -6.20 -23.62 -2.13
C THR A 392 -5.80 -23.82 -3.58
N ARG A 393 -4.55 -24.25 -3.79
CA ARG A 393 -4.05 -24.59 -5.13
C ARG A 393 -4.87 -25.74 -5.71
N GLU A 394 -5.29 -25.58 -6.95
CA GLU A 394 -6.01 -26.63 -7.69
C GLU A 394 -5.03 -27.72 -8.18
N GLY A 395 -5.52 -28.89 -8.58
CA GLY A 395 -4.67 -30.05 -8.89
C GLY A 395 -3.80 -29.86 -10.14
N ASP A 396 -4.31 -29.11 -11.11
CA ASP A 396 -3.70 -28.75 -12.39
C ASP A 396 -3.00 -27.38 -12.37
N GLU A 397 -3.03 -26.69 -11.22
CA GLU A 397 -2.52 -25.34 -11.06
C GLU A 397 -1.10 -25.35 -10.47
N ASP A 398 -0.15 -24.68 -11.13
CA ASP A 398 1.17 -24.43 -10.56
C ASP A 398 1.16 -23.24 -9.56
N ALA A 399 2.28 -23.00 -8.87
CA ALA A 399 2.35 -21.93 -7.88
C ALA A 399 2.20 -20.51 -8.46
N VAL A 400 2.55 -20.31 -9.74
CA VAL A 400 2.45 -19.02 -10.42
C VAL A 400 1.00 -18.77 -10.84
N GLN A 401 0.34 -19.77 -11.42
CA GLN A 401 -1.08 -19.74 -11.76
C GLN A 401 -1.92 -19.49 -10.52
N PHE A 402 -1.60 -20.16 -9.40
CA PHE A 402 -2.27 -19.92 -8.11
C PHE A 402 -2.07 -18.51 -7.59
N ALA A 403 -0.84 -18.00 -7.63
CA ALA A 403 -0.55 -16.63 -7.25
C ALA A 403 -1.34 -15.63 -8.11
N ASN A 404 -1.45 -15.87 -9.42
CA ASN A 404 -2.21 -15.03 -10.33
C ASN A 404 -3.71 -15.09 -10.04
N ARG A 405 -4.30 -16.28 -9.82
CA ARG A 405 -5.73 -16.40 -9.49
C ARG A 405 -6.09 -15.66 -8.20
N VAL A 406 -5.24 -15.79 -7.16
CA VAL A 406 -5.39 -15.04 -5.90
C VAL A 406 -5.24 -13.53 -6.11
N LYS A 407 -4.22 -13.10 -6.87
CA LYS A 407 -4.01 -11.69 -7.23
C LYS A 407 -5.22 -11.10 -7.95
N SER A 408 -5.73 -11.79 -8.98
CA SER A 408 -6.90 -11.35 -9.75
C SER A 408 -8.16 -11.25 -8.89
N ALA A 409 -8.35 -12.14 -7.93
CA ALA A 409 -9.45 -12.05 -6.97
C ALA A 409 -9.34 -10.79 -6.10
N ILE A 410 -8.15 -10.50 -5.57
CA ILE A 410 -7.88 -9.29 -4.77
C ILE A 410 -8.06 -8.03 -5.62
N ALA A 411 -7.51 -8.00 -6.83
CA ALA A 411 -7.60 -6.86 -7.73
C ALA A 411 -9.06 -6.55 -8.11
N ARG A 412 -9.84 -7.58 -8.43
CA ARG A 412 -11.28 -7.46 -8.74
C ARG A 412 -12.07 -6.91 -7.56
N GLN A 413 -11.85 -7.45 -6.35
CA GLN A 413 -12.56 -7.00 -5.15
C GLN A 413 -12.21 -5.56 -4.77
N GLY A 414 -10.94 -5.17 -4.93
CA GLY A 414 -10.45 -3.83 -4.60
C GLY A 414 -10.72 -2.77 -5.68
N GLY A 415 -11.20 -3.15 -6.86
CA GLY A 415 -11.27 -2.24 -8.01
C GLY A 415 -9.88 -1.72 -8.39
N LEU A 416 -8.92 -2.62 -8.51
CA LEU A 416 -7.52 -2.34 -8.82
C LEU A 416 -7.16 -2.96 -10.18
N VAL A 417 -6.29 -2.30 -10.93
CA VAL A 417 -5.76 -2.84 -12.19
C VAL A 417 -4.85 -4.03 -11.87
N ASP A 418 -5.10 -5.17 -12.52
CA ASP A 418 -4.33 -6.40 -12.36
C ASP A 418 -3.13 -6.40 -13.33
N LEU A 419 -1.92 -6.14 -12.81
CA LEU A 419 -0.71 -6.02 -13.62
C LEU A 419 0.15 -7.29 -13.58
N LEU A 420 0.72 -7.65 -14.74
CA LEU A 420 1.65 -8.78 -14.88
C LEU A 420 3.09 -8.42 -14.50
N TRP A 421 3.36 -7.14 -14.25
CA TRP A 421 4.70 -6.62 -14.02
C TRP A 421 5.18 -6.83 -12.58
N ASP A 422 6.50 -7.04 -12.46
CA ASP A 422 7.17 -7.21 -11.18
C ASP A 422 7.40 -5.86 -10.48
N GLY A 423 7.00 -5.75 -9.22
CA GLY A 423 7.22 -4.54 -8.41
C GLY A 423 8.70 -4.12 -8.28
N GLY A 424 9.65 -5.05 -8.51
CA GLY A 424 11.09 -4.79 -8.53
C GLY A 424 11.53 -3.83 -9.63
N LEU A 425 10.74 -3.67 -10.70
CA LEU A 425 10.98 -2.70 -11.78
C LEU A 425 11.00 -1.24 -11.30
N LYS A 426 10.54 -0.98 -10.06
CA LYS A 426 10.75 0.30 -9.37
C LYS A 426 12.23 0.72 -9.28
N ARG A 427 13.13 -0.26 -9.18
CA ARG A 427 14.56 -0.04 -8.87
C ARG A 427 15.49 -0.74 -9.85
N GLU A 428 15.03 -1.82 -10.46
CA GLU A 428 15.80 -2.64 -11.38
C GLU A 428 15.39 -2.36 -12.82
N LYS A 429 16.33 -2.54 -13.74
CA LYS A 429 16.01 -2.52 -15.17
C LYS A 429 15.27 -3.80 -15.55
N VAL A 430 14.51 -3.73 -16.64
CA VAL A 430 13.95 -4.93 -17.28
C VAL A 430 15.08 -5.91 -17.57
N LYS A 431 14.85 -7.20 -17.27
CA LYS A 431 15.81 -8.28 -17.50
C LYS A 431 16.21 -8.33 -18.97
N ASP A 432 17.49 -8.61 -19.23
CA ASP A 432 18.02 -8.66 -20.60
C ASP A 432 17.32 -9.74 -21.44
N THR A 433 16.79 -10.81 -20.83
CA THR A 433 16.00 -11.84 -21.51
C THR A 433 14.80 -11.28 -22.29
N PHE A 434 14.09 -10.28 -21.75
CA PHE A 434 12.97 -9.66 -22.46
C PHE A 434 13.43 -8.82 -23.65
N LYS A 435 14.61 -8.20 -23.54
CA LYS A 435 15.24 -7.50 -24.68
C LYS A 435 15.66 -8.50 -25.76
N GLU A 436 16.27 -9.61 -25.34
CA GLU A 436 16.67 -10.69 -26.23
C GLU A 436 15.46 -11.32 -26.94
N GLU A 437 14.31 -11.47 -26.27
CA GLU A 437 13.07 -11.94 -26.91
C GLU A 437 12.60 -11.00 -28.02
N GLN A 438 12.58 -9.69 -27.78
CA GLN A 438 12.24 -8.70 -28.81
C GLN A 438 13.23 -8.71 -29.97
N GLN A 439 14.53 -8.82 -29.67
CA GLN A 439 15.59 -8.96 -30.67
C GLN A 439 15.44 -10.24 -31.49
N LYS A 440 15.04 -11.36 -30.86
CA LYS A 440 14.77 -12.63 -31.54
C LYS A 440 13.56 -12.53 -32.46
N LEU A 441 12.48 -11.86 -32.04
CA LEU A 441 11.30 -11.64 -32.90
C LEU A 441 11.67 -10.86 -34.16
N TYR A 442 12.41 -9.76 -34.01
CA TYR A 442 12.89 -8.99 -35.14
C TYR A 442 13.89 -9.77 -36.01
N SER A 443 14.79 -10.54 -35.40
CA SER A 443 15.74 -11.40 -36.11
C SER A 443 15.03 -12.48 -36.93
N LYS A 444 13.96 -13.11 -36.41
CA LYS A 444 13.16 -14.09 -37.16
C LYS A 444 12.55 -13.48 -38.42
N MET A 445 12.07 -12.24 -38.33
CA MET A 445 11.52 -11.51 -39.47
C MET A 445 12.58 -11.25 -40.56
N ILE A 446 13.83 -10.96 -40.19
CA ILE A 446 14.93 -10.70 -41.14
C ILE A 446 15.56 -12.00 -41.66
N VAL A 447 15.73 -13.03 -40.85
CA VAL A 447 16.47 -14.23 -41.28
C VAL A 447 15.54 -15.26 -41.93
N GLY A 448 14.24 -15.19 -41.64
CA GLY A 448 13.25 -16.23 -41.90
C GLY A 448 13.31 -17.34 -40.85
N ASN A 449 12.30 -18.20 -40.78
CA ASN A 449 12.38 -19.41 -39.97
C ASN A 449 13.46 -20.33 -40.58
N HIS A 450 14.42 -20.78 -39.76
CA HIS A 450 15.49 -21.68 -40.18
C HIS A 450 15.00 -23.00 -40.83
N GLU A 451 13.71 -23.34 -40.68
CA GLU A 451 13.11 -24.52 -41.33
C GLU A 451 12.96 -24.37 -42.85
N ASP A 452 12.72 -23.15 -43.37
CA ASP A 452 12.48 -22.94 -44.81
C ASP A 452 13.77 -22.96 -45.66
N ARG A 453 14.94 -22.77 -45.04
CA ARG A 453 16.24 -22.82 -45.76
C ARG A 453 16.75 -24.25 -46.01
N SER A 454 16.06 -25.27 -45.48
CA SER A 454 16.42 -26.68 -45.69
C SER A 454 15.71 -27.34 -46.87
N ARG A 455 14.85 -26.59 -47.59
CA ARG A 455 14.07 -27.06 -48.75
C ARG A 455 14.38 -26.33 -50.06
N SER A 456 15.42 -25.52 -50.12
CA SER A 456 15.90 -24.88 -51.36
C SER A 456 17.15 -25.54 -51.89
#